data_AF-A0A3N6G8X0-F1
#
_entry.id   AF-A0A3N6G8X0-F1
#
_cell.length_a   1.000
_cell.length_b   1.000
_cell.length_c   1.000
_cell.angle_alpha   90.00
_cell.angle_beta   90.00
_cell.angle_gamma   90.00
#
_symmetry.space_group_name_H-M   'P 1'
#
loop_
_entity.id
_entity.type
_entity.pdbx_description
1 polymer ?
#
loop_
_entity_poly.entity_id
_entity_poly.type
_entity_poly.pdbx_seq_one_letter_code
_entity_poly.pdbx_strand_id
1 'polypeptide(L)'
;MDAADLDGMVRLAELLARHGRGGEAVDLMRVLAEAHNGDDWILHTWSNLCLAQGRPEDGLAHLDALAAARGGEEDWDLYWIRLPLIAARDGVDAAVAQACFHPEGSTSYAAPHIAELLVGAGRPEDAVAVLERHAPKNSNELAGHLIDLGRVSDAVALLQQRDSELVSPVRTGSFFSDPPF
;
A
#
# COMPACT_ATOMS: atom_id res chain seq x y z
N MET A 1 -6.72 0.56 27.15
CA MET A 1 -6.86 1.81 26.37
C MET A 1 -7.98 1.57 25.39
N ASP A 2 -8.95 2.47 25.29
CA ASP A 2 -10.02 2.32 24.29
C ASP A 2 -9.57 2.90 22.93
N ALA A 3 -10.36 2.67 21.87
CA ALA A 3 -10.01 3.11 20.51
C ALA A 3 -9.98 4.64 20.36
N ALA A 4 -10.73 5.38 21.19
CA ALA A 4 -10.76 6.84 21.15
C ALA A 4 -9.50 7.44 21.78
N ASP A 5 -9.01 6.84 22.88
CA ASP A 5 -7.74 7.19 23.50
C ASP A 5 -6.57 6.95 22.53
N LEU A 6 -6.61 5.87 21.76
CA LEU A 6 -5.57 5.53 20.78
C LEU A 6 -5.50 6.53 19.62
N ASP A 7 -6.64 6.89 19.03
CA ASP A 7 -6.73 7.94 17.99
C ASP A 7 -6.21 9.30 18.52
N GLY A 8 -6.54 9.64 19.77
CA GLY A 8 -6.06 10.85 20.42
C GLY A 8 -4.53 10.89 20.55
N MET A 9 -3.90 9.77 20.92
CA MET A 9 -2.45 9.67 21.05
C MET A 9 -1.73 9.73 19.71
N VAL A 10 -2.27 9.10 18.66
CA VAL A 10 -1.73 9.19 17.30
C VAL A 10 -1.77 10.62 16.79
N ARG A 11 -2.91 11.32 16.94
CA ARG A 11 -3.03 12.74 16.56
C ARG A 11 -2.06 13.64 17.33
N LEU A 12 -1.83 13.34 18.62
CA LEU A 12 -0.83 14.06 19.41
C LEU A 12 0.58 13.86 18.82
N ALA A 13 0.94 12.64 18.44
CA ALA A 13 2.22 12.36 17.80
C ALA A 13 2.40 13.16 16.51
N GLU A 14 1.39 13.17 15.64
CA GLU A 14 1.44 13.94 14.40
C GLU A 14 1.58 15.45 14.66
N LEU A 15 0.86 15.97 15.67
CA LEU A 15 0.94 17.36 16.05
C LEU A 15 2.35 17.72 16.55
N LEU A 16 2.93 16.87 17.42
CA LEU A 16 4.30 17.02 17.90
C LEU A 16 5.29 17.09 16.73
N ALA A 17 5.16 16.16 15.78
CA ALA A 17 6.00 16.11 14.59
C ALA A 17 5.92 17.40 13.75
N ARG A 18 4.69 17.88 13.46
CA ARG A 18 4.45 19.12 12.70
C ARG A 18 5.01 20.37 13.40
N HIS A 19 5.13 20.35 14.72
CA HIS A 19 5.69 21.46 15.52
C HIS A 19 7.17 21.30 15.88
N GLY A 20 7.92 20.45 15.15
CA GLY A 20 9.36 20.30 15.32
C GLY A 20 9.78 19.45 16.53
N ARG A 21 8.82 18.80 17.20
CA ARG A 21 9.05 17.88 18.33
C ARG A 21 9.04 16.43 17.84
N GLY A 22 9.73 16.18 16.73
CA GLY A 22 9.76 14.88 16.06
C GLY A 22 10.28 13.74 16.94
N GLY A 23 11.28 13.99 17.78
CA GLY A 23 11.79 12.98 18.72
C GLY A 23 10.70 12.47 19.68
N GLU A 24 9.92 13.39 20.25
CA GLU A 24 8.85 13.04 21.18
C GLU A 24 7.68 12.35 20.49
N ALA A 25 7.32 12.81 19.28
CA ALA A 25 6.37 12.11 18.43
C ALA A 25 6.80 10.66 18.19
N VAL A 26 8.09 10.48 17.92
CA VAL A 26 8.66 9.19 17.58
C VAL A 26 8.67 8.26 18.79
N ASP A 27 9.09 8.74 19.95
CA ASP A 27 9.07 7.92 21.16
C ASP A 27 7.64 7.55 21.59
N LEU A 28 6.68 8.45 21.42
CA LEU A 28 5.26 8.15 21.70
C LEU A 28 4.71 7.08 20.76
N MET A 29 4.94 7.20 19.45
CA MET A 29 4.47 6.20 18.49
C MET A 29 5.18 4.85 18.67
N ARG A 30 6.45 4.82 19.07
CA ARG A 30 7.15 3.57 19.40
C ARG A 30 6.42 2.81 20.51
N VAL A 31 6.07 3.50 21.60
CA VAL A 31 5.34 2.88 22.73
C VAL A 31 3.98 2.35 22.27
N LEU A 32 3.27 3.08 21.43
CA LEU A 32 1.99 2.63 20.88
C LEU A 32 2.17 1.38 19.99
N ALA A 33 3.14 1.40 19.08
CA ALA A 33 3.44 0.30 18.18
C ALA A 33 3.86 -0.98 18.93
N GLU A 34 4.64 -0.85 20.02
CA GLU A 34 5.01 -1.98 20.89
C GLU A 34 3.80 -2.57 21.63
N ALA A 35 2.92 -1.71 22.14
CA ALA A 35 1.72 -2.14 22.87
C ALA A 35 0.63 -2.73 21.95
N HIS A 36 0.60 -2.28 20.70
CA HIS A 36 -0.42 -2.62 19.70
C HIS A 36 0.21 -3.22 18.45
N ASN A 37 1.08 -4.20 18.67
CA ASN A 37 1.92 -4.79 17.64
C ASN A 37 1.17 -5.58 16.55
N GLY A 38 -0.15 -5.77 16.69
CA GLY A 38 -1.03 -6.41 15.70
C GLY A 38 -1.88 -5.42 14.90
N ASP A 39 -1.80 -4.12 15.21
CA ASP A 39 -2.60 -3.09 14.57
C ASP A 39 -1.79 -2.43 13.43
N ASP A 40 -1.89 -2.98 12.22
CA ASP A 40 -1.05 -2.58 11.08
C ASP A 40 -1.15 -1.09 10.72
N TRP A 41 -2.29 -0.46 10.97
CA TRP A 41 -2.47 0.98 10.75
C TRP A 41 -1.60 1.84 11.70
N ILE A 42 -1.33 1.36 12.92
CA ILE A 42 -0.42 2.03 13.87
C ILE A 42 1.02 1.86 13.41
N LEU A 43 1.38 0.65 12.97
CA LEU A 43 2.71 0.35 12.42
C LEU A 43 3.00 1.17 11.17
N HIS A 44 1.99 1.34 10.31
CA HIS A 44 2.07 2.21 9.13
C HIS A 44 2.26 3.68 9.53
N THR A 45 1.46 4.18 10.47
CA THR A 45 1.57 5.56 10.96
C THR A 45 2.94 5.82 11.59
N TRP A 46 3.43 4.88 12.39
CA TRP A 46 4.75 4.90 12.98
C TRP A 46 5.86 4.96 11.93
N SER A 47 5.79 4.09 10.92
CA SER A 47 6.79 4.03 9.84
C SER A 47 6.83 5.33 9.03
N ASN A 48 5.67 5.90 8.71
CA ASN A 48 5.57 7.21 8.06
C ASN A 48 6.16 8.34 8.90
N LEU A 49 5.97 8.27 10.22
CA LEU A 49 6.59 9.24 11.13
C LEU A 49 8.12 9.10 11.14
N CYS A 50 8.66 7.88 11.22
CA CYS A 50 10.09 7.63 11.12
C CYS A 50 10.68 8.21 9.83
N LEU A 51 9.99 8.01 8.69
CA LEU A 51 10.38 8.60 7.40
C LEU A 51 10.38 10.12 7.43
N ALA A 52 9.29 10.72 7.89
CA ALA A 52 9.15 12.18 7.97
C ALA A 52 10.21 12.83 8.87
N GLN A 53 10.73 12.09 9.86
CA GLN A 53 11.79 12.56 10.75
C GLN A 53 13.20 12.18 10.28
N GLY A 54 13.36 11.54 9.12
CA GLY A 54 14.67 11.12 8.61
C GLY A 54 15.33 10.02 9.44
N ARG A 55 14.53 9.13 10.04
CA ARG A 55 14.97 8.02 10.90
C ARG A 55 14.49 6.67 10.35
N PRO A 56 14.73 6.32 9.07
CA PRO A 56 14.25 5.07 8.50
C PRO A 56 14.82 3.83 9.22
N GLU A 57 16.04 3.91 9.75
CA GLU A 57 16.71 2.81 10.46
C GLU A 57 15.95 2.40 11.73
N ASP A 58 15.37 3.36 12.45
CA ASP A 58 14.62 3.08 13.66
C ASP A 58 13.28 2.39 13.35
N GLY A 59 12.64 2.79 12.25
CA GLY A 59 11.44 2.10 11.74
C GLY A 59 11.76 0.66 11.34
N LEU A 60 12.83 0.46 10.58
CA LEU A 60 13.27 -0.87 10.13
C LEU A 60 13.63 -1.78 11.31
N ALA A 61 14.42 -1.30 12.27
CA ALA A 61 14.81 -2.08 13.44
C ALA A 61 13.61 -2.53 14.28
N HIS A 62 12.55 -1.69 14.34
CA HIS A 62 11.32 -2.06 15.02
C HIS A 62 10.54 -3.13 14.25
N LEU A 63 10.41 -2.99 12.92
CA LEU A 63 9.75 -4.00 12.08
C LEU A 63 10.51 -5.34 12.09
N ASP A 64 11.84 -5.32 12.13
CA ASP A 64 12.68 -6.52 12.30
C ASP A 64 12.40 -7.22 13.64
N ALA A 65 12.32 -6.47 14.74
CA ALA A 65 11.99 -7.02 16.05
C ALA A 65 10.58 -7.62 16.08
N LEU A 66 9.61 -6.98 15.42
CA LEU A 66 8.25 -7.48 15.30
C LEU A 66 8.16 -8.76 14.46
N ALA A 67 8.79 -8.78 13.29
CA ALA A 67 8.85 -9.96 12.43
C ALA A 67 9.49 -11.14 13.17
N ALA A 68 10.58 -10.90 13.91
CA ALA A 68 11.21 -11.92 14.74
C ALA A 68 10.28 -12.45 15.84
N ALA A 69 9.51 -11.57 16.50
CA ALA A 69 8.52 -11.97 17.50
C ALA A 69 7.35 -12.79 16.90
N ARG A 70 7.03 -12.58 15.62
CA ARG A 70 5.98 -13.31 14.87
C ARG A 70 6.48 -14.61 14.23
N GLY A 71 7.75 -14.98 14.39
CA GLY A 71 8.31 -16.24 13.85
C GLY A 71 9.13 -16.10 12.57
N GLY A 72 9.40 -14.86 12.14
CA GLY A 72 10.38 -14.53 11.10
C GLY A 72 9.88 -14.52 9.66
N GLU A 73 8.73 -15.14 9.37
CA GLU A 73 8.05 -14.98 8.08
C GLU A 73 7.16 -13.74 8.15
N GLU A 74 7.43 -12.78 7.26
CA GLU A 74 6.69 -11.52 7.18
C GLU A 74 5.63 -11.66 6.09
N ASP A 75 4.38 -11.39 6.43
CA ASP A 75 3.30 -11.30 5.45
C ASP A 75 3.42 -10.00 4.65
N TRP A 76 2.76 -9.96 3.48
CA TRP A 76 2.81 -8.76 2.65
C TRP A 76 2.33 -7.51 3.38
N ASP A 77 1.33 -7.65 4.27
CA ASP A 77 0.73 -6.55 5.02
C ASP A 77 1.73 -5.82 5.93
N LEU A 78 2.63 -6.55 6.57
CA LEU A 78 3.73 -5.94 7.30
C LEU A 78 4.88 -5.52 6.36
N TYR A 79 5.14 -6.30 5.32
CA TYR A 79 6.23 -6.05 4.38
C TYR A 79 6.06 -4.75 3.59
N TRP A 80 4.85 -4.41 3.14
CA TRP A 80 4.66 -3.18 2.35
C TRP A 80 4.88 -1.92 3.18
N ILE A 81 4.61 -1.94 4.50
CA ILE A 81 4.92 -0.85 5.43
C ILE A 81 6.43 -0.58 5.50
N ARG A 82 7.25 -1.62 5.29
CA ARG A 82 8.71 -1.57 5.28
C ARG A 82 9.26 -0.89 4.02
N LEU A 83 8.55 -0.98 2.89
CA LEU A 83 9.08 -0.58 1.58
C LEU A 83 9.54 0.89 1.50
N PRO A 84 8.78 1.88 2.00
CA PRO A 84 9.23 3.26 1.97
C PRO A 84 10.46 3.51 2.87
N LEU A 85 10.58 2.78 3.99
CA LEU A 85 11.76 2.81 4.87
C LEU A 85 12.99 2.23 4.18
N ILE A 86 12.86 1.09 3.47
CA ILE A 86 13.93 0.52 2.66
C ILE A 86 14.33 1.51 1.57
N ALA A 87 13.38 2.14 0.89
CA ALA A 87 13.68 3.09 -0.17
C ALA A 87 14.43 4.32 0.34
N ALA A 88 14.11 4.80 1.54
CA ALA A 88 14.83 5.90 2.18
C ALA A 88 16.26 5.52 2.56
N ARG A 89 16.51 4.27 2.97
CA ARG A 89 17.83 3.77 3.37
C ARG A 89 18.70 3.35 2.18
N ASP A 90 18.16 2.52 1.30
CA ASP A 90 18.88 1.76 0.27
C ASP A 90 18.54 2.21 -1.17
N GLY A 91 17.57 3.11 -1.32
CA GLY A 91 17.08 3.61 -2.60
C GLY A 91 15.86 2.85 -3.13
N VAL A 92 15.08 3.54 -3.97
CA VAL A 92 13.79 3.05 -4.50
C VAL A 92 13.96 1.79 -5.33
N ASP A 93 15.00 1.70 -6.16
CA ASP A 93 15.25 0.50 -6.97
C ASP A 93 15.52 -0.74 -6.11
N ALA A 94 16.21 -0.57 -4.98
CA ALA A 94 16.45 -1.66 -4.04
C ALA A 94 15.14 -2.11 -3.38
N ALA A 95 14.31 -1.16 -2.93
CA ALA A 95 13.00 -1.47 -2.36
C ALA A 95 12.07 -2.18 -3.36
N VAL A 96 12.01 -1.72 -4.61
CA VAL A 96 11.21 -2.38 -5.66
C VAL A 96 11.75 -3.77 -5.99
N ALA A 97 13.07 -3.94 -6.05
CA ALA A 97 13.68 -5.25 -6.30
C ALA A 97 13.36 -6.24 -5.17
N GLN A 98 13.43 -5.81 -3.91
CA GLN A 98 13.07 -6.64 -2.78
C GLN A 98 11.57 -6.95 -2.76
N ALA A 99 10.72 -5.96 -3.05
CA ALA A 99 9.28 -6.15 -3.22
C ALA A 99 8.96 -7.23 -4.26
N CYS A 100 9.61 -7.18 -5.42
CA CYS A 100 9.42 -8.17 -6.49
C CYS A 100 9.91 -9.58 -6.11
N PHE A 101 10.83 -9.70 -5.15
CA PHE A 101 11.34 -10.99 -4.67
C PHE A 101 10.43 -11.64 -3.62
N HIS A 102 9.58 -10.84 -2.95
CA HIS A 102 8.56 -11.35 -2.04
C HIS A 102 7.56 -12.25 -2.81
N PRO A 103 7.08 -13.38 -2.25
CA PRO A 103 6.15 -14.27 -2.94
C PRO A 103 4.89 -13.55 -3.50
N GLU A 104 4.39 -12.58 -2.76
CA GLU A 104 3.23 -11.75 -3.10
C GLU A 104 3.55 -10.59 -4.07
N GLY A 105 4.83 -10.27 -4.28
CA GLY A 105 5.29 -9.10 -5.04
C GLY A 105 4.85 -9.05 -6.51
N SER A 106 4.46 -10.19 -7.06
CA SER A 106 3.95 -10.32 -8.44
C SER A 106 2.43 -10.41 -8.53
N THR A 107 1.71 -10.18 -7.42
CA THR A 107 0.26 -10.26 -7.35
C THR A 107 -0.40 -8.90 -7.63
N SER A 108 -1.68 -8.94 -8.02
CA SER A 108 -2.47 -7.71 -8.12
C SER A 108 -2.60 -6.97 -6.79
N TYR A 109 -2.47 -7.68 -5.66
CA TYR A 109 -2.56 -7.12 -4.31
C TYR A 109 -1.33 -6.27 -3.95
N ALA A 110 -0.14 -6.73 -4.35
CA ALA A 110 1.11 -6.00 -4.10
C ALA A 110 1.31 -4.78 -5.00
N ALA A 111 0.79 -4.84 -6.22
CA ALA A 111 1.05 -3.85 -7.26
C ALA A 111 0.72 -2.38 -6.88
N PRO A 112 -0.39 -2.07 -6.19
CA PRO A 112 -0.67 -0.71 -5.69
C PRO A 112 0.41 -0.15 -4.77
N HIS A 113 0.93 -0.95 -3.85
CA HIS A 113 1.97 -0.48 -2.92
C HIS A 113 3.31 -0.23 -3.63
N ILE A 114 3.66 -1.08 -4.60
CA ILE A 114 4.86 -0.87 -5.45
C ILE A 114 4.68 0.37 -6.34
N ALA A 115 3.47 0.59 -6.87
CA ALA A 115 3.16 1.77 -7.67
C ALA A 115 3.24 3.07 -6.85
N GLU A 116 2.70 3.08 -5.63
CA GLU A 116 2.79 4.23 -4.71
C GLU A 116 4.25 4.59 -4.41
N LEU A 117 5.10 3.60 -4.15
CA LEU A 117 6.53 3.79 -3.96
C LEU A 117 7.20 4.45 -5.17
N LEU A 118 6.88 3.98 -6.39
CA LEU A 118 7.41 4.52 -7.63
C LEU A 118 6.94 5.96 -7.89
N VAL A 119 5.68 6.28 -7.60
CA VAL A 119 5.15 7.65 -7.70
C VAL A 119 5.85 8.58 -6.70
N GLY A 120 6.01 8.15 -5.45
CA GLY A 120 6.74 8.91 -4.44
C GLY A 120 8.20 9.20 -4.84
N ALA A 121 8.78 8.33 -5.67
CA ALA A 121 10.11 8.49 -6.26
C ALA A 121 10.15 9.36 -7.53
N GLY A 122 9.02 9.90 -7.99
CA GLY A 122 8.92 10.66 -9.23
C GLY A 122 8.96 9.80 -10.51
N ARG A 123 8.52 8.54 -10.43
CA ARG A 123 8.47 7.58 -11.55
C ARG A 123 7.04 7.11 -11.85
N PRO A 124 6.10 8.03 -12.14
CA PRO A 124 4.68 7.68 -12.31
C PRO A 124 4.42 6.79 -13.53
N GLU A 125 5.23 6.83 -14.57
CA GLU A 125 5.10 5.94 -15.74
C GLU A 125 5.42 4.48 -15.39
N ASP A 126 6.42 4.25 -14.53
CA ASP A 126 6.76 2.90 -14.05
C ASP A 126 5.66 2.35 -13.15
N ALA A 127 5.04 3.23 -12.34
CA ALA A 127 3.88 2.88 -11.50
C ALA A 127 2.69 2.42 -12.36
N VAL A 128 2.39 3.14 -13.44
CA VAL A 128 1.39 2.74 -14.45
C VAL A 128 1.73 1.37 -15.03
N ALA A 129 2.97 1.15 -15.45
CA ALA A 129 3.39 -0.12 -16.05
C ALA A 129 3.28 -1.32 -15.07
N VAL A 130 3.43 -1.10 -13.77
CA VAL A 130 3.21 -2.12 -12.74
C VAL A 130 1.71 -2.45 -12.62
N LEU A 131 0.85 -1.44 -12.55
CA LEU A 131 -0.60 -1.63 -12.39
C LEU A 131 -1.27 -2.22 -13.63
N GLU A 132 -0.82 -1.83 -14.82
CA GLU A 132 -1.34 -2.33 -16.11
C GLU A 132 -1.23 -3.85 -16.23
N ARG A 133 -0.16 -4.47 -15.69
CA ARG A 133 0.03 -5.94 -15.70
C ARG A 133 -1.08 -6.70 -14.98
N HIS A 134 -1.81 -6.01 -14.10
CA HIS A 134 -2.85 -6.58 -13.26
C HIS A 134 -4.24 -5.99 -13.54
N ALA A 135 -4.40 -5.25 -14.65
CA ALA A 135 -5.72 -4.89 -15.15
C ALA A 135 -6.51 -6.18 -15.51
N PRO A 136 -7.81 -6.26 -15.20
CA PRO A 136 -8.69 -5.18 -14.73
C PRO A 136 -8.73 -4.98 -13.20
N LYS A 137 -8.06 -5.82 -12.39
CA LYS A 137 -8.19 -5.79 -10.92
C LYS A 137 -7.76 -4.45 -10.30
N ASN A 138 -6.73 -3.82 -10.86
CA ASN A 138 -6.18 -2.54 -10.37
C ASN A 138 -6.60 -1.35 -11.24
N SER A 139 -7.76 -1.46 -11.92
CA SER A 139 -8.24 -0.43 -12.85
C SER A 139 -8.51 0.91 -12.19
N ASN A 140 -8.93 0.94 -10.92
CA ASN A 140 -9.19 2.18 -10.19
C ASN A 140 -7.89 2.93 -9.87
N GLU A 141 -6.92 2.22 -9.29
CA GLU A 141 -5.60 2.76 -8.96
C GLU A 141 -4.88 3.21 -10.23
N LEU A 142 -4.92 2.39 -11.29
CA LEU A 142 -4.36 2.74 -12.59
C LEU A 142 -5.03 3.98 -13.18
N ALA A 143 -6.36 4.09 -13.13
CA ALA A 143 -7.08 5.27 -13.60
C ALA A 143 -6.67 6.53 -12.82
N GLY A 144 -6.49 6.44 -11.50
CA GLY A 144 -5.98 7.55 -10.68
C GLY A 144 -4.64 8.07 -11.18
N HIS A 145 -3.66 7.19 -11.36
CA HIS A 145 -2.34 7.59 -11.86
C HIS A 145 -2.37 8.11 -13.31
N LEU A 146 -3.24 7.56 -14.17
CA LEU A 146 -3.44 8.09 -15.52
C LEU A 146 -4.00 9.52 -15.49
N ILE A 147 -4.90 9.85 -14.56
CA ILE A 147 -5.42 11.20 -14.37
C ILE A 147 -4.31 12.14 -13.90
N ASP A 148 -3.49 11.73 -12.94
CA ASP A 148 -2.37 12.54 -12.43
C ASP A 148 -1.34 12.85 -13.54
N LEU A 149 -1.17 11.95 -14.50
CA LEU A 149 -0.37 12.14 -15.71
C LEU A 149 -1.06 12.98 -16.81
N GLY A 150 -2.31 13.42 -16.60
CA GLY A 150 -3.10 14.15 -17.59
C GLY A 150 -3.72 13.28 -18.69
N ARG A 151 -3.59 11.95 -18.60
CA ARG A 151 -4.14 10.96 -19.54
C ARG A 151 -5.59 10.60 -19.19
N VAL A 152 -6.42 11.62 -18.98
CA VAL A 152 -7.80 11.48 -18.50
C VAL A 152 -8.67 10.62 -19.44
N SER A 153 -8.48 10.73 -20.75
CA SER A 153 -9.22 9.91 -21.73
C SER A 153 -8.92 8.42 -21.58
N ASP A 154 -7.67 8.05 -21.33
CA ASP A 154 -7.25 6.66 -21.12
C ASP A 154 -7.87 6.11 -19.82
N ALA A 155 -7.87 6.92 -18.76
CA ALA A 155 -8.50 6.57 -17.49
C ALA A 155 -10.01 6.30 -17.63
N VAL A 156 -10.72 7.15 -18.38
CA VAL A 156 -12.16 6.96 -18.65
C VAL A 156 -12.41 5.68 -19.44
N ALA A 157 -11.63 5.43 -20.50
CA ALA A 157 -11.78 4.24 -21.32
C ALA A 157 -11.55 2.96 -20.49
N LEU A 158 -10.53 2.95 -19.64
CA LEU A 158 -10.20 1.85 -18.74
C LEU A 158 -11.37 1.53 -17.77
N LEU A 159 -11.93 2.55 -17.12
CA LEU A 159 -13.04 2.36 -16.17
C LEU A 159 -14.31 1.87 -16.88
N GLN A 160 -14.61 2.38 -18.07
CA GLN A 160 -15.75 1.92 -18.87
C GLN A 160 -15.60 0.47 -19.33
N GLN A 161 -14.39 0.06 -19.71
CA GLN A 161 -14.10 -1.31 -20.10
C GLN A 161 -14.30 -2.27 -18.91
N ARG A 162 -13.77 -1.92 -17.73
CA ARG A 162 -13.95 -2.67 -16.49
C ARG A 162 -15.43 -2.84 -16.14
N ASP A 163 -16.21 -1.77 -16.21
CA ASP A 163 -17.65 -1.85 -15.92
C ASP A 163 -18.39 -2.76 -16.93
N SER A 164 -17.97 -2.76 -18.21
CA SER A 164 -18.52 -3.65 -19.23
C SER A 164 -18.17 -5.14 -19.00
N GLU A 165 -16.95 -5.42 -18.50
CA GLU A 165 -16.52 -6.78 -18.12
C GLU A 165 -17.26 -7.30 -16.87
N LEU A 166 -17.56 -6.42 -15.91
CA LEU A 166 -18.37 -6.76 -14.74
C LEU A 166 -19.85 -6.99 -15.08
N VAL A 167 -20.38 -6.29 -16.09
CA VAL A 167 -21.78 -6.36 -16.52
C VAL A 167 -22.03 -7.43 -17.59
N SER A 168 -20.98 -8.08 -18.11
CA SER A 168 -21.11 -9.12 -19.14
C SER A 168 -22.09 -10.22 -18.68
N PRO A 169 -23.23 -10.40 -19.35
CA PRO A 169 -24.23 -11.36 -18.90
C PRO A 169 -23.64 -12.75 -19.02
N VAL A 170 -23.73 -13.52 -17.92
CA VAL A 170 -23.60 -14.97 -17.94
C VAL A 170 -24.35 -15.46 -19.17
N ARG A 171 -23.64 -16.09 -20.10
CA ARG A 171 -24.22 -16.66 -21.33
C ARG A 171 -25.24 -17.71 -20.89
N THR A 172 -26.48 -17.28 -20.65
CA THR A 172 -27.61 -18.16 -20.36
C THR A 172 -27.77 -19.05 -21.57
N GLY A 173 -27.35 -20.31 -21.41
CA GLY A 173 -27.58 -21.36 -22.38
C GLY A 173 -29.03 -21.34 -22.81
N SER A 174 -29.22 -21.30 -24.12
CA SER A 174 -30.50 -21.21 -24.80
C SER A 174 -31.39 -22.40 -24.42
N PHE A 175 -32.25 -22.25 -23.41
CA PHE A 175 -33.40 -23.13 -23.16
C PHE A 175 -34.63 -22.57 -23.88
N PHE A 176 -34.55 -22.49 -25.20
CA PHE A 176 -35.74 -22.40 -26.04
C PHE A 176 -35.63 -23.45 -27.12
N SER A 177 -36.21 -24.61 -26.83
CA SER A 177 -36.76 -25.51 -27.83
C SER A 177 -38.04 -26.05 -27.23
N ASP A 178 -39.13 -25.37 -27.57
CA ASP A 178 -40.48 -25.91 -27.49
C ASP A 178 -40.92 -26.29 -28.93
N PRO A 179 -41.94 -27.14 -29.12
CA PRO A 179 -41.79 -28.54 -29.53
C PRO A 179 -42.44 -28.82 -30.91
N PRO A 180 -42.42 -30.06 -31.42
CA PRO A 180 -43.42 -30.46 -32.41
C PRO A 180 -44.25 -31.67 -31.93
N PHE A 181 -45.57 -31.44 -31.91
CA PHE A 181 -46.75 -32.35 -31.95
C PHE A 181 -46.70 -33.74 -31.32
#